data_AF-A0A6H9K5A6-F1
#
_entry.id   AF-A0A6H9K5A6-F1
#
_cell.length_a   1.000
_cell.length_b   1.000
_cell.length_c   1.000
_cell.angle_alpha   90.00
_cell.angle_beta   90.00
_cell.angle_gamma   90.00
#
_symmetry.space_group_name_H-M   'P 1'
#
loop_
_entity.id
_entity.type
_entity.pdbx_description
1 polymer ?
#
loop_
_entity_poly.entity_id
_entity_poly.type
_entity_poly.pdbx_seq_one_letter_code
_entity_poly.pdbx_strand_id
1 'polypeptide(L)' 'MKKKRNSEKIIYSINIGDVQNVAEQELGRELTPKELKVIEDKIGDYFDWFDSISFAIAANIES' A
#
# COMPACT_ATOMS: atom_id res chain seq x y z
N MET A 1 -33.78 -0.96 -0.87
CA MET A 1 -32.82 -0.10 -0.14
C MET A 1 -31.48 -0.14 -0.88
N LYS A 2 -30.89 1.01 -1.25
CA LYS A 2 -29.54 1.03 -1.85
C LYS A 2 -28.51 0.77 -0.74
N LYS A 3 -27.71 -0.29 -0.87
CA LYS A 3 -26.63 -0.64 0.07
C LYS A 3 -25.63 0.53 0.10
N LYS A 4 -25.43 1.16 1.25
CA LYS A 4 -24.45 2.25 1.41
C LYS A 4 -23.06 1.65 1.15
N ARG A 5 -22.34 2.18 0.16
CA ARG A 5 -20.96 1.76 -0.10
C ARG A 5 -20.12 2.14 1.13
N ASN A 6 -19.39 1.17 1.69
CA ASN A 6 -18.46 1.44 2.79
C ASN A 6 -17.20 2.06 2.19
N SER A 7 -17.18 3.39 2.07
CA SER A 7 -16.06 4.17 1.52
C SER A 7 -14.79 4.05 2.36
N GLU A 8 -14.92 3.67 3.63
CA GLU A 8 -13.81 3.59 4.58
C GLU A 8 -13.13 2.23 4.60
N LYS A 9 -13.64 1.25 3.84
CA LYS A 9 -13.03 -0.08 3.82
C LYS A 9 -11.69 -0.01 3.06
N ILE A 10 -10.61 -0.22 3.78
CA ILE A 10 -9.29 -0.48 3.21
C ILE A 10 -9.30 -1.86 2.52
N ILE A 11 -8.93 -1.90 1.25
CA ILE A 11 -8.83 -3.14 0.45
C ILE A 11 -7.41 -3.73 0.54
N TYR A 12 -6.40 -2.86 0.51
CA TYR A 12 -4.99 -3.19 0.65
C TYR A 12 -4.26 -2.03 1.35
N SER A 13 -3.26 -2.34 2.17
CA SER A 13 -2.48 -1.34 2.90
C SER A 13 -1.07 -1.85 3.19
N ILE A 14 -0.12 -0.93 3.22
CA ILE A 14 1.22 -1.14 3.76
C ILE A 14 1.28 -0.40 5.10
N ASN A 15 1.75 -1.08 6.14
CA ASN A 15 1.90 -0.50 7.48
C ASN A 15 3.38 -0.36 7.88
N ILE A 16 3.64 0.32 9.00
CA ILE A 16 5.01 0.55 9.50
C ILE A 16 5.75 -0.76 9.76
N GLY A 17 5.08 -1.79 10.26
CA GLY A 17 5.69 -3.10 10.49
C GLY A 17 6.13 -3.78 9.19
N ASP A 18 5.35 -3.66 8.11
CA ASP A 18 5.75 -4.16 6.79
C ASP A 18 7.04 -3.46 6.31
N VAL A 19 7.09 -2.13 6.48
CA VAL A 19 8.27 -1.32 6.13
C VAL A 19 9.49 -1.72 6.97
N GLN A 20 9.32 -1.92 8.28
CA GLN A 20 10.42 -2.32 9.16
C GLN A 20 10.92 -3.73 8.87
N ASN A 21 10.02 -4.68 8.58
CA ASN A 21 10.41 -6.04 8.20
C ASN A 21 11.28 -6.03 6.94
N VAL A 22 10.92 -5.21 5.93
CA VAL A 22 11.75 -5.05 4.73
C VAL A 22 13.07 -4.37 5.06
N ALA A 23 13.08 -3.35 5.93
CA ALA A 23 14.31 -2.68 6.34
C ALA A 23 15.28 -3.61 7.09
N GLU A 24 14.77 -4.48 7.96
CA GLU A 24 15.58 -5.50 8.63
C GLU A 24 16.17 -6.50 7.63
N GLN A 25 15.40 -6.93 6.64
CA GLN A 25 15.87 -7.88 5.61
C GLN A 25 16.92 -7.27 4.68
N GLU A 26 16.68 -6.05 4.21
CA GLU A 26 17.52 -5.41 3.18
C GLU A 26 18.69 -4.60 3.77
N LEU A 27 18.53 -4.03 4.97
CA LEU A 27 19.52 -3.16 5.62
C LEU A 27 20.10 -3.74 6.91
N GLY A 28 19.52 -4.82 7.45
CA GLY A 28 19.96 -5.42 8.72
C GLY A 28 19.61 -4.57 9.96
N ARG A 29 18.73 -3.58 9.83
CA ARG A 29 18.29 -2.71 10.93
C ARG A 29 16.91 -2.10 10.67
N GLU A 30 16.25 -1.67 11.73
CA GLU A 30 15.07 -0.82 11.64
C GLU A 30 15.43 0.59 11.13
N LEU A 31 14.45 1.19 10.44
CA LEU A 31 14.43 2.61 10.10
C LEU A 31 14.10 3.46 11.32
N THR A 32 14.75 4.61 11.40
CA THR A 32 14.41 5.64 12.39
C THR A 32 13.06 6.30 12.06
N PRO A 33 12.41 6.99 13.02
CA PRO A 33 11.16 7.72 12.75
C PRO A 33 11.25 8.74 11.60
N LYS A 34 12.43 9.37 11.41
CA LYS A 34 12.65 10.31 10.30
C LYS A 34 12.72 9.59 8.96
N GLU A 35 13.38 8.44 8.91
CA GLU A 35 13.46 7.61 7.70
C GLU A 35 12.09 7.03 7.35
N LEU A 36 11.34 6.53 8.34
CA LEU A 36 9.96 6.07 8.15
C LEU A 36 9.08 7.16 7.53
N LYS A 37 9.22 8.41 7.98
CA LYS A 37 8.44 9.51 7.42
C LYS A 37 8.77 9.75 5.94
N VAL A 38 10.05 9.68 5.58
CA VAL A 38 10.49 9.78 4.17
C VAL A 38 9.91 8.64 3.33
N ILE A 39 9.83 7.42 3.87
CA ILE A 39 9.22 6.28 3.17
C ILE A 39 7.72 6.49 3.02
N GLU A 40 6.99 6.87 4.08
CA GLU A 40 5.55 7.14 4.03
C GLU A 40 5.20 8.14 2.92
N ASP A 41 5.99 9.22 2.80
CA ASP A 41 5.73 10.29 1.83
C ASP A 41 6.06 9.88 0.39
N LYS A 42 6.89 8.85 0.18
CA LYS A 42 7.40 8.47 -1.15
C LYS A 42 6.94 7.11 -1.65
N ILE A 43 6.48 6.21 -0.78
CA ILE A 43 6.19 4.83 -1.15
C ILE A 43 5.11 4.74 -2.22
N GLY A 44 4.17 5.69 -2.23
CA GLY A 44 3.15 5.81 -3.26
C GLY A 44 3.68 6.18 -4.66
N ASP A 45 4.86 6.80 -4.75
CA ASP A 45 5.49 7.13 -6.04
C ASP A 45 6.06 5.87 -6.74
N TYR A 46 6.35 4.82 -5.97
CA TYR A 46 6.89 3.56 -6.48
C TYR A 46 5.83 2.49 -6.68
N PHE A 47 4.61 2.72 -6.20
CA PHE A 47 3.48 1.81 -6.33
C PHE A 47 2.40 2.45 -7.19
N ASP A 48 2.29 1.99 -8.45
CA ASP A 48 1.20 2.42 -9.34
C ASP A 48 -0.13 1.79 -8.90
N TRP A 49 -0.71 2.39 -7.88
CA TRP A 49 -1.96 1.95 -7.27
C TRP A 49 -3.12 2.04 -8.26
N PHE A 50 -3.08 3.01 -9.19
CA PHE A 50 -4.14 3.18 -10.17
C PHE A 50 -4.13 2.02 -11.16
N ASP A 51 -2.99 1.75 -11.79
CA ASP A 51 -2.87 0.65 -12.74
C ASP A 51 -3.11 -0.71 -12.08
N SER A 52 -2.65 -0.89 -10.83
CA SER A 52 -2.91 -2.12 -10.06
C SER A 52 -4.42 -2.37 -9.85
N ILE A 53 -5.19 -1.33 -9.51
CA ILE A 53 -6.65 -1.44 -9.34
C ILE A 53 -7.32 -1.66 -10.70
N SER A 54 -6.92 -0.90 -11.71
CA SER A 54 -7.45 -0.97 -13.07
C SER A 54 -7.29 -2.39 -13.65
N PHE A 55 -6.07 -2.95 -13.52
CA PHE A 55 -5.77 -4.30 -13.93
C PHE A 55 -6.59 -5.35 -13.17
N ALA A 56 -6.70 -5.22 -11.84
CA ALA A 56 -7.47 -6.17 -11.04
C ALA A 56 -8.96 -6.20 -11.44
N ILE A 57 -9.53 -5.05 -11.79
CA ILE A 57 -10.90 -4.96 -12.32
C ILE A 57 -10.98 -5.64 -13.68
N ALA A 58 -10.12 -5.27 -14.63
CA ALA A 58 -10.13 -5.81 -15.99
C ALA A 58 -9.95 -7.34 -16.00
N ALA A 59 -9.00 -7.85 -15.22
CA ALA A 59 -8.67 -9.27 -15.20
C ALA A 59 -9.74 -10.17 -14.54
N ASN A 60 -10.65 -9.62 -13.73
CA ASN A 60 -11.55 -10.42 -12.89
C ASN A 60 -13.04 -10.05 -13.01
N ILE A 61 -13.37 -8.89 -13.60
CA ILE A 61 -14.74 -8.37 -13.65
C ILE A 61 -15.17 -8.08 -15.09
N GLU A 62 -14.30 -7.46 -15.91
CA GLU A 62 -14.59 -7.19 -17.32
C GLU A 62 -14.05 -8.32 -18.20
N SER A 63 -14.91 -9.32 -18.44
CA SER A 63 -14.70 -10.36 -19.47
C SER A 63 -15.22 -9.93 -20.83
#